data_AF-A0A3Q0GVL6-F1
#
_entry.id   AF-A0A3Q0GVL6-F1
#
_cell.length_a   1.000
_cell.length_b   1.000
_cell.length_c   1.000
_cell.angle_alpha   90.00
_cell.angle_beta   90.00
_cell.angle_gamma   90.00
#
_symmetry.space_group_name_H-M   'P 1'
#
loop_
_entity.id
_entity.type
_entity.pdbx_description
1 polymer ?
#
loop_
_entity_poly.entity_id
_entity_poly.type
_entity_poly.pdbx_seq_one_letter_code
_entity_poly.pdbx_strand_id
1 'polypeptide(L)'
;MAKPRGAPYEYTEAEDKSIRLGLFLIVSGVVALFVLGFCWLSPALRELQGQTARCTVLSVQQPGELFECTFSCGAACRGTALYPCLQVYVSHSASAARALLHHDEHQLLANPKCSFIPPCARENQKNSEIVAHWQEYWKEEVGSQPFTCYFNQHLSRNVGCESQNCFLHSVLHC
;
A
#
# COMPACT_ATOMS: atom_id res chain seq x y z
N MET A 1 18.46 8.92 71.66
CA MET A 1 18.21 10.06 70.74
C MET A 1 19.40 10.14 69.80
N ALA A 2 19.33 10.37 68.49
CA ALA A 2 18.36 10.18 67.44
C ALA A 2 19.24 10.07 66.17
N LYS A 3 18.82 9.31 65.16
CA LYS A 3 19.57 9.12 63.91
C LYS A 3 19.57 10.42 63.10
N PRO A 4 20.71 10.94 62.61
CA PRO A 4 20.67 11.77 61.41
C PRO A 4 20.61 10.83 60.22
N ARG A 5 19.41 10.68 59.68
CA ARG A 5 19.19 10.20 58.30
C ARG A 5 19.40 11.40 57.39
N GLY A 6 20.19 11.23 56.34
CA GLY A 6 20.30 12.21 55.24
C GLY A 6 21.68 12.81 55.10
N ALA A 7 22.67 12.00 54.68
CA ALA A 7 23.74 12.57 53.89
C ALA A 7 23.14 12.90 52.51
N PRO A 8 23.23 14.14 52.02
CA PRO A 8 22.91 14.41 50.63
C PRO A 8 23.93 13.61 49.80
N TYR A 9 23.45 12.74 48.92
CA TYR A 9 24.30 12.13 47.91
C TYR A 9 24.79 13.28 47.02
N GLU A 10 25.96 13.83 47.34
CA GLU A 10 26.59 14.91 46.59
C GLU A 10 27.24 14.28 45.35
N TYR A 11 26.45 14.29 44.28
CA TYR A 11 26.81 13.73 42.99
C TYR A 11 27.86 14.63 42.32
N THR A 12 29.03 14.09 41.93
CA THR A 12 30.09 14.94 41.35
C THR A 12 29.69 15.45 39.96
N GLU A 13 30.09 16.68 39.61
CA GLU A 13 29.64 17.39 38.39
C GLU A 13 29.99 16.70 37.05
N ALA A 14 30.92 15.73 37.08
CA ALA A 14 31.27 14.86 35.96
C ALA A 14 30.38 13.62 35.87
N GLU A 15 29.93 13.11 37.02
CA GLU A 15 29.00 11.99 37.10
C GLU A 15 27.58 12.43 36.67
N ASP A 16 27.18 13.68 36.95
CA ASP A 16 25.88 14.22 36.46
C ASP A 16 25.80 14.30 34.95
N LYS A 17 26.91 14.61 34.29
CA LYS A 17 26.99 14.65 32.84
C LYS A 17 26.95 13.24 32.24
N SER A 18 27.63 12.27 32.85
CA SER A 18 27.64 10.88 32.37
C SER A 18 26.30 10.16 32.57
N ILE A 19 25.63 10.35 33.72
CA ILE A 19 24.28 9.78 33.94
C ILE A 19 23.25 10.42 33.03
N ARG A 20 23.28 11.75 32.81
CA ARG A 20 22.38 12.37 31.84
C ARG A 20 22.59 11.83 30.44
N LEU A 21 23.84 11.69 29.97
CA LEU A 21 24.15 11.10 28.67
C LEU A 21 23.64 9.66 28.56
N GLY A 22 23.84 8.84 29.59
CA GLY A 22 23.29 7.48 29.66
C GLY A 22 21.76 7.46 29.56
N LEU A 23 21.08 8.35 30.29
CA LEU A 23 19.62 8.49 30.24
C LEU A 23 19.14 8.94 28.86
N PHE A 24 19.83 9.87 28.21
CA PHE A 24 19.53 10.30 26.83
C PHE A 24 19.69 9.16 25.82
N LEU A 25 20.74 8.33 25.94
CA LEU A 25 20.95 7.17 25.06
C LEU A 25 19.91 6.08 25.27
N ILE A 26 19.47 5.87 26.51
CA ILE A 26 18.39 4.92 26.82
C ILE A 26 17.07 5.42 26.23
N VAL A 27 16.73 6.70 26.45
CA VAL A 27 15.50 7.29 25.92
C VAL A 27 15.52 7.30 24.39
N SER A 28 16.64 7.68 23.77
CA SER A 28 16.74 7.66 22.30
C SER A 28 16.68 6.24 21.74
N GLY A 29 17.29 5.26 22.40
CA GLY A 29 17.20 3.85 22.03
C GLY A 29 15.78 3.31 22.14
N VAL A 30 15.06 3.64 23.22
CA VAL A 30 13.65 3.27 23.38
C VAL A 30 12.82 3.93 22.28
N VAL A 31 12.95 5.23 22.05
CA VAL A 31 12.24 5.93 20.98
C VAL A 31 12.54 5.32 19.61
N ALA A 32 13.80 5.01 19.31
CA ALA A 32 14.19 4.35 18.06
C ALA A 32 13.56 2.94 17.93
N LEU A 33 13.54 2.14 19.00
CA LEU A 33 12.88 0.83 19.00
C LEU A 33 11.36 0.94 18.81
N PHE A 34 10.73 1.94 19.41
CA PHE A 34 9.31 2.22 19.22
C PHE A 34 9.04 2.65 17.77
N VAL A 35 9.84 3.55 17.22
CA VAL A 35 9.75 3.95 15.80
C VAL A 35 9.94 2.74 14.90
N LEU A 36 10.99 1.94 15.07
CA LEU A 36 11.20 0.74 14.26
C LEU A 36 10.08 -0.29 14.44
N GLY A 37 9.60 -0.52 15.65
CA GLY A 37 8.52 -1.47 15.93
C GLY A 37 7.20 -1.04 15.30
N PHE A 38 6.76 0.20 15.51
CA PHE A 38 5.48 0.67 14.98
C PHE A 38 5.56 0.95 13.48
N CYS A 39 6.61 1.61 13.01
CA CYS A 39 6.74 2.00 11.61
C CYS A 39 7.11 0.84 10.69
N TRP A 40 7.89 -0.16 11.15
CA TRP A 40 8.34 -1.25 10.26
C TRP A 40 7.68 -2.59 10.56
N LEU A 41 7.40 -2.91 11.84
CA LEU A 41 6.86 -4.24 12.19
C LEU A 41 5.35 -4.35 11.96
N SER A 42 4.59 -3.30 12.32
CA SER A 42 3.13 -3.28 12.13
C SER A 42 2.70 -3.45 10.67
N PRO A 43 3.37 -2.81 9.68
CA PRO A 43 3.06 -3.07 8.28
C PRO A 43 3.48 -4.45 7.78
N ALA A 44 4.66 -4.95 8.17
CA ALA A 44 5.11 -6.29 7.79
C ALA A 44 4.15 -7.39 8.29
N LEU A 45 3.54 -7.20 9.47
CA LEU A 45 2.51 -8.08 9.99
C LEU A 45 1.19 -8.03 9.19
N ARG A 46 0.83 -6.86 8.64
CA ARG A 46 -0.35 -6.74 7.76
C ARG A 46 -0.13 -7.38 6.40
N GLU A 47 1.10 -7.37 5.89
CA GLU A 47 1.46 -8.11 4.67
C GLU A 47 1.38 -9.63 4.86
N LEU A 48 1.83 -10.13 6.02
CA LEU A 48 1.69 -11.55 6.38
C LEU A 48 0.21 -11.99 6.49
N GLN A 49 -0.71 -11.06 6.73
CA GLN A 49 -2.16 -11.35 6.72
C GLN A 49 -2.78 -11.34 5.33
N GLY A 50 -2.05 -10.87 4.30
CA GLY A 50 -2.45 -11.03 2.90
C GLY A 50 -2.44 -12.51 2.54
N GLN A 51 -3.62 -13.11 2.45
CA GLN A 51 -3.72 -14.52 2.06
C GLN A 51 -3.45 -14.64 0.56
N THR A 52 -2.45 -15.46 0.22
CA THR A 52 -2.22 -15.89 -1.16
C THR A 52 -3.32 -16.85 -1.59
N ALA A 53 -3.82 -16.60 -2.79
CA ALA A 53 -5.09 -17.12 -3.26
C ALA A 53 -4.97 -17.49 -4.74
N ARG A 54 -5.69 -18.52 -5.19
CA ARG A 54 -5.88 -18.75 -6.64
C ARG A 54 -7.12 -18.03 -7.11
N CYS A 55 -6.94 -17.02 -7.95
CA CYS A 55 -8.00 -16.24 -8.56
C CYS A 55 -8.29 -16.67 -9.97
N THR A 56 -9.56 -16.60 -10.35
CA THR A 56 -10.01 -16.73 -11.74
C THR A 56 -10.76 -15.48 -12.15
N VAL A 57 -10.59 -15.05 -13.40
CA VAL A 57 -11.36 -13.92 -13.95
C VAL A 57 -12.81 -14.36 -14.15
N LEU A 58 -13.74 -13.61 -13.54
CA LEU A 58 -15.18 -13.81 -13.71
C LEU A 58 -15.71 -12.99 -14.88
N SER A 59 -15.32 -11.71 -14.96
CA SER A 59 -15.81 -10.82 -16.00
C SER A 59 -14.92 -9.60 -16.15
N VAL A 60 -14.72 -9.18 -17.40
CA VAL A 60 -14.03 -7.94 -17.74
C VAL A 60 -15.07 -6.96 -18.29
N GLN A 61 -15.24 -5.83 -17.63
CA GLN A 61 -16.25 -4.81 -17.95
C GLN A 61 -15.58 -3.47 -18.23
N GLN A 62 -16.16 -2.70 -19.16
CA GLN A 62 -15.75 -1.34 -19.46
C GLN A 62 -17.02 -0.47 -19.46
N PRO A 63 -17.35 0.21 -18.35
CA PRO A 63 -18.61 0.95 -18.20
C PRO A 63 -18.74 2.17 -19.12
N GLY A 64 -17.68 2.54 -19.87
CA GLY A 64 -17.68 3.70 -20.77
C GLY A 64 -17.48 5.04 -20.04
N GLU A 65 -17.33 5.03 -18.72
CA GLU A 65 -16.99 6.21 -17.91
C GLU A 65 -15.51 6.57 -18.11
N LEU A 66 -15.25 7.86 -18.25
CA LEU A 66 -13.92 8.44 -18.46
C LEU A 66 -13.43 9.07 -17.16
N PHE A 67 -12.16 8.86 -16.84
CA PHE A 67 -11.51 9.38 -15.64
C PHE A 67 -10.29 10.23 -16.02
N GLU A 68 -9.95 11.19 -15.15
CA GLU A 68 -8.79 12.04 -15.32
C GLU A 68 -7.51 11.35 -14.82
N CYS A 69 -6.44 11.45 -15.61
CA CYS A 69 -5.09 11.10 -15.21
C CYS A 69 -4.15 12.30 -15.45
N THR A 70 -3.03 12.33 -14.73
CA THR A 70 -2.08 13.44 -14.80
C THR A 70 -0.80 13.01 -15.50
N PHE A 71 -0.37 13.75 -16.53
CA PHE A 71 0.89 13.54 -17.23
C PHE A 71 1.85 14.72 -17.00
N SER A 72 3.16 14.44 -17.05
CA SER A 72 4.20 15.47 -16.98
C SER A 72 4.58 15.97 -18.38
N CYS A 73 4.38 17.25 -18.65
CA CYS A 73 4.76 17.91 -19.92
C CYS A 73 6.13 18.62 -19.86
N GLY A 74 6.85 18.52 -18.74
CA GLY A 74 8.15 19.15 -18.53
C GLY A 74 8.45 19.40 -17.05
N ALA A 75 9.48 20.20 -16.75
CA ALA A 75 10.03 20.41 -15.41
C ALA A 75 9.03 20.96 -14.36
N ALA A 76 7.96 21.64 -14.80
CA ALA A 76 6.93 22.17 -13.90
C ALA A 76 5.50 22.12 -14.51
N CYS A 77 5.30 21.32 -15.56
CA CYS A 77 4.03 21.24 -16.26
C CYS A 77 3.33 19.92 -15.93
N ARG A 78 2.13 20.04 -15.36
CA ARG A 78 1.19 18.92 -15.17
C ARG A 78 0.00 19.17 -16.08
N GLY A 79 -0.21 18.28 -17.03
CA GLY A 79 -1.40 18.26 -17.86
C GLY A 79 -2.35 17.17 -17.37
N THR A 80 -3.65 17.35 -17.62
CA THR A 80 -4.65 16.32 -17.41
C THR A 80 -5.05 15.72 -18.76
N ALA A 81 -5.27 14.41 -18.77
CA ALA A 81 -5.80 13.68 -19.89
C ALA A 81 -6.88 12.71 -19.39
N LEU A 82 -7.67 12.16 -20.30
CA LEU A 82 -8.74 11.24 -19.98
C LEU A 82 -8.36 9.81 -20.38
N TYR A 83 -8.84 8.84 -19.61
CA TYR A 83 -8.76 7.42 -19.90
C TYR A 83 -10.09 6.71 -19.57
N PRO A 84 -10.47 5.66 -20.32
CA PRO A 84 -11.65 4.87 -20.00
C PRO A 84 -11.39 3.91 -18.83
N CYS A 85 -12.38 3.69 -17.98
CA CYS A 85 -12.26 2.76 -16.86
C CYS A 85 -12.36 1.29 -17.30
N LEU A 86 -11.43 0.45 -16.84
CA LEU A 86 -11.49 -1.00 -16.97
C LEU A 86 -11.80 -1.62 -15.60
N GLN A 87 -12.75 -2.55 -15.54
CA GLN A 87 -13.11 -3.30 -14.35
C GLN A 87 -12.92 -4.80 -14.58
N VAL A 88 -11.97 -5.40 -13.89
CA VAL A 88 -11.69 -6.83 -13.93
C VAL A 88 -12.18 -7.44 -12.63
N TYR A 89 -13.23 -8.25 -12.71
CA TYR A 89 -13.76 -8.97 -11.56
C TYR A 89 -13.20 -10.36 -11.49
N VAL A 90 -12.76 -10.76 -10.30
CA VAL A 90 -12.18 -12.07 -10.04
C VAL A 90 -12.95 -12.79 -8.93
N SER A 91 -12.87 -14.11 -8.93
CA SER A 91 -13.30 -14.96 -7.82
C SER A 91 -12.11 -15.65 -7.19
N HIS A 92 -12.14 -15.79 -5.87
CA HIS A 92 -11.13 -16.57 -5.15
C HIS A 92 -11.69 -17.93 -4.71
N SER A 93 -10.89 -18.98 -4.90
CA SER A 93 -11.16 -20.36 -4.46
C SER A 93 -11.66 -20.52 -3.03
N ALA A 94 -11.20 -19.71 -2.05
CA ALA A 94 -11.59 -19.88 -0.65
C ALA A 94 -12.95 -19.24 -0.28
N SER A 95 -13.42 -18.24 -1.05
CA SER A 95 -14.63 -17.49 -0.68
C SER A 95 -15.68 -17.37 -1.77
N ALA A 96 -15.40 -17.82 -3.01
CA ALA A 96 -16.25 -17.63 -4.20
C ALA A 96 -16.80 -16.19 -4.36
N ALA A 97 -16.24 -15.25 -3.62
CA ALA A 97 -16.71 -13.88 -3.54
C ALA A 97 -16.16 -13.13 -4.75
N ARG A 98 -17.02 -12.31 -5.35
CA ARG A 98 -16.65 -11.44 -6.45
C ARG A 98 -15.89 -10.25 -5.90
N ALA A 99 -14.68 -10.03 -6.38
CA ALA A 99 -13.85 -8.90 -6.02
C ALA A 99 -13.37 -8.14 -7.25
N LEU A 100 -13.18 -6.83 -7.10
CA LEU A 100 -12.54 -6.02 -8.13
C LEU A 100 -11.03 -6.17 -7.99
N LEU A 101 -10.37 -6.55 -9.08
CA LEU A 101 -8.92 -6.72 -9.13
C LEU A 101 -8.25 -5.36 -9.31
N HIS A 102 -7.17 -5.12 -8.59
CA HIS A 102 -6.27 -3.99 -8.80
C HIS A 102 -4.85 -4.53 -8.98
N HIS A 103 -4.03 -3.83 -9.76
CA HIS A 103 -2.63 -4.23 -9.94
C HIS A 103 -1.83 -4.04 -8.64
N ASP A 104 -1.98 -2.87 -8.02
CA ASP A 104 -1.25 -2.44 -6.82
C ASP A 104 -2.12 -1.53 -5.91
N GLU A 105 -1.59 -1.22 -4.71
CA GLU A 105 -2.27 -0.35 -3.73
C GLU A 105 -2.43 1.07 -4.25
N HIS A 106 -1.44 1.54 -5.00
CA HIS A 106 -1.41 2.91 -5.50
C HIS A 106 -2.58 3.17 -6.46
N GLN A 107 -2.91 2.20 -7.32
CA GLN A 107 -4.07 2.26 -8.21
C GLN A 107 -5.37 2.15 -7.43
N LEU A 108 -5.44 1.30 -6.40
CA LEU A 108 -6.58 1.23 -5.50
C LEU A 108 -6.85 2.57 -4.79
N LEU A 109 -5.80 3.22 -4.29
CA LEU A 109 -5.87 4.52 -3.62
C LEU A 109 -6.20 5.65 -4.60
N ALA A 110 -5.64 5.61 -5.81
CA ALA A 110 -5.85 6.63 -6.83
C ALA A 110 -7.27 6.57 -7.44
N ASN A 111 -7.77 5.37 -7.75
CA ASN A 111 -9.12 5.19 -8.26
C ASN A 111 -9.70 3.80 -7.87
N PRO A 112 -10.43 3.69 -6.75
CA PRO A 112 -10.96 2.41 -6.28
C PRO A 112 -12.08 1.85 -7.17
N LYS A 113 -12.58 2.61 -8.15
CA LYS A 113 -13.63 2.15 -9.08
C LYS A 113 -13.07 1.41 -10.30
N CYS A 114 -11.77 1.53 -10.58
CA CYS A 114 -11.14 1.00 -11.78
C CYS A 114 -10.00 0.06 -11.40
N SER A 115 -9.88 -1.03 -12.15
CA SER A 115 -8.87 -2.05 -11.95
C SER A 115 -7.48 -1.66 -12.46
N PHE A 116 -7.44 -0.85 -13.51
CA PHE A 116 -6.21 -0.44 -14.17
C PHE A 116 -6.21 1.05 -14.47
N ILE A 117 -5.11 1.73 -14.13
CA ILE A 117 -4.85 3.12 -14.49
C ILE A 117 -3.64 3.14 -15.43
N PRO A 118 -3.79 3.55 -16.70
CA PRO A 118 -2.67 3.56 -17.64
C PRO A 118 -1.61 4.60 -17.27
N PRO A 119 -0.35 4.41 -17.67
CA PRO A 119 0.64 5.48 -17.64
C PRO A 119 0.13 6.63 -18.53
N CYS A 120 -0.23 7.74 -17.88
CA CYS A 120 -0.98 8.81 -18.52
C CYS A 120 -0.18 9.45 -19.66
N ALA A 121 -0.66 9.30 -20.90
CA ALA A 121 -0.17 10.01 -22.06
C ALA A 121 -0.97 11.29 -22.28
N ARG A 122 -0.36 12.25 -22.98
CA ARG A 122 -1.00 13.51 -23.37
C ARG A 122 -2.22 13.29 -24.27
N GLU A 123 -2.15 12.31 -25.16
CA GLU A 123 -3.24 12.01 -26.09
C GLU A 123 -4.23 10.99 -25.49
N ASN A 124 -5.50 11.39 -25.34
CA ASN A 124 -6.58 10.52 -24.84
C ASN A 124 -6.74 9.23 -25.66
N GLN A 125 -6.45 9.30 -26.97
CA GLN A 125 -6.51 8.15 -27.87
C GLN A 125 -5.51 7.06 -27.45
N LYS A 126 -4.27 7.45 -27.13
CA LYS A 126 -3.25 6.50 -26.64
C LYS A 126 -3.65 5.88 -25.32
N ASN A 127 -4.21 6.68 -24.40
CA ASN A 127 -4.70 6.16 -23.12
C ASN A 127 -5.80 5.11 -23.35
N SER A 128 -6.70 5.38 -24.30
CA SER A 128 -7.79 4.46 -24.65
C SER A 128 -7.28 3.18 -25.31
N GLU A 129 -6.30 3.26 -26.20
CA GLU A 129 -5.64 2.11 -26.83
C GLU A 129 -4.93 1.22 -25.82
N ILE A 130 -4.23 1.82 -24.85
CA ILE A 130 -3.57 1.07 -23.77
C ILE A 130 -4.60 0.32 -22.93
N VAL A 131 -5.71 0.98 -22.56
CA VAL A 131 -6.77 0.32 -21.79
C VAL A 131 -7.44 -0.81 -22.59
N ALA A 132 -7.67 -0.60 -23.88
CA ALA A 132 -8.25 -1.62 -24.77
C ALA A 132 -7.32 -2.85 -24.90
N HIS A 133 -6.02 -2.63 -25.05
CA HIS A 133 -5.03 -3.72 -25.06
C HIS A 133 -5.08 -4.53 -23.76
N TRP A 134 -5.12 -3.87 -22.60
CA TRP A 134 -5.24 -4.57 -21.31
C TRP A 134 -6.57 -5.29 -21.15
N GLN A 135 -7.65 -4.74 -21.70
CA GLN A 135 -8.94 -5.40 -21.71
C GLN A 135 -8.89 -6.72 -22.50
N GLU A 136 -8.22 -6.71 -23.67
CA GLU A 136 -8.03 -7.89 -24.52
C GLU A 136 -7.13 -8.92 -23.83
N TYR A 137 -6.02 -8.49 -23.22
CA TYR A 137 -5.15 -9.33 -22.38
C TYR A 137 -5.91 -10.13 -21.32
N TRP A 138 -6.76 -9.44 -20.54
CA TRP A 138 -7.54 -10.09 -19.48
C TRP A 138 -8.64 -11.02 -20.03
N LYS A 139 -9.14 -10.76 -21.25
CA LYS A 139 -10.16 -11.59 -21.89
C LYS A 139 -9.58 -12.82 -22.58
N GLU A 140 -8.51 -12.66 -23.34
CA GLU A 140 -7.97 -13.67 -24.24
C GLU A 140 -6.80 -14.44 -23.64
N GLU A 141 -5.83 -13.73 -23.06
CA GLU A 141 -4.57 -14.33 -22.64
C GLU A 141 -4.71 -14.98 -21.26
N VAL A 142 -5.30 -14.26 -20.30
CA VAL A 142 -5.63 -14.82 -18.98
C VAL A 142 -6.89 -15.68 -19.06
N GLY A 143 -7.97 -15.13 -19.64
CA GLY A 143 -9.25 -15.81 -19.78
C GLY A 143 -9.72 -16.44 -18.46
N SER A 144 -9.97 -17.75 -18.46
CA SER A 144 -10.39 -18.50 -17.26
C SER A 144 -9.24 -19.16 -16.50
N GLN A 145 -7.98 -18.88 -16.85
CA GLN A 145 -6.83 -19.50 -16.20
C GLN A 145 -6.67 -18.96 -14.76
N PRO A 146 -6.44 -19.85 -13.79
CA PRO A 146 -6.21 -19.43 -12.42
C PRO A 146 -4.81 -18.82 -12.26
N PHE A 147 -4.72 -17.67 -11.61
CA PHE A 147 -3.46 -16.99 -11.29
C PHE A 147 -3.37 -16.70 -9.78
N THR A 148 -2.16 -16.37 -9.32
CA THR A 148 -1.93 -16.03 -7.91
C THR A 148 -2.33 -14.59 -7.65
N CYS A 149 -3.16 -14.39 -6.63
CA CYS A 149 -3.65 -13.08 -6.20
C CYS A 149 -3.56 -12.96 -4.67
N TYR A 150 -3.67 -11.74 -4.17
CA TYR A 150 -3.57 -11.41 -2.75
C TYR A 150 -4.86 -10.79 -2.25
N PHE A 151 -5.37 -11.29 -1.13
CA PHE A 151 -6.59 -10.81 -0.49
C PHE A 151 -6.35 -10.47 0.97
N ASN A 152 -6.84 -9.31 1.40
CA ASN A 152 -6.89 -8.93 2.81
C ASN A 152 -8.35 -8.89 3.28
N GLN A 153 -8.77 -9.96 3.97
CA GLN A 153 -10.15 -10.12 4.44
C GLN A 153 -10.55 -9.06 5.48
N HIS A 154 -9.59 -8.42 6.15
CA HIS A 154 -9.82 -7.45 7.22
C HIS A 154 -9.98 -6.01 6.71
N LEU A 155 -9.42 -5.67 5.55
CA LEU A 155 -9.54 -4.32 4.99
C LEU A 155 -10.73 -4.20 4.04
N SER A 156 -10.88 -5.14 3.10
CA SER A 156 -11.92 -5.07 2.07
C SER A 156 -12.22 -6.45 1.50
N ARG A 157 -13.38 -7.03 1.86
CA ARG A 157 -13.82 -8.35 1.35
C ARG A 157 -13.99 -8.41 -0.18
N ASN A 158 -14.11 -7.25 -0.83
CA ASN A 158 -14.45 -7.12 -2.25
C ASN A 158 -13.28 -6.57 -3.11
N VAL A 159 -12.06 -6.51 -2.57
CA VAL A 159 -10.87 -6.00 -3.28
C VAL A 159 -9.83 -7.11 -3.37
N GLY A 160 -9.37 -7.38 -4.59
CA GLY A 160 -8.30 -8.33 -4.87
C GLY A 160 -7.11 -7.63 -5.51
N CYS A 161 -5.91 -8.16 -5.30
CA CYS A 161 -4.69 -7.59 -5.83
C CYS A 161 -3.85 -8.60 -6.62
N GLU A 162 -3.25 -8.14 -7.71
CA GLU A 162 -2.33 -8.94 -8.52
C GLU A 162 -0.94 -9.03 -7.88
N SER A 163 -0.42 -7.92 -7.36
CA SER A 163 0.90 -7.86 -6.72
C SER A 163 0.86 -8.03 -5.20
N GLN A 164 1.92 -8.60 -4.63
CA GLN A 164 2.11 -8.74 -3.17
C GLN A 164 2.21 -7.37 -2.48
N ASN A 165 2.65 -6.35 -3.22
CA ASN A 165 2.87 -4.99 -2.72
C ASN A 165 1.59 -4.15 -2.57
N CYS A 166 0.41 -4.77 -2.69
CA CYS A 166 -0.88 -4.08 -2.63
C CYS A 166 -1.26 -3.54 -1.24
N PHE A 167 -0.40 -3.74 -0.23
CA PHE A 167 -0.55 -3.19 1.11
C PHE A 167 0.76 -2.54 1.61
N LEU A 168 1.71 -2.31 0.70
CA LEU A 168 3.09 -1.90 0.99
C LEU A 168 3.23 -0.38 1.16
N HIS A 169 2.23 0.42 0.80
CA HIS A 169 2.25 1.88 0.97
C HIS A 169 1.64 2.36 2.29
N SER A 170 0.86 1.52 2.97
CA SER A 170 0.51 1.74 4.39
C SER A 170 1.75 1.69 5.32
N VAL A 171 2.88 1.20 4.83
CA VAL A 171 4.17 1.06 5.52
C VAL A 171 5.05 2.30 5.38
N LEU A 172 4.92 3.02 4.26
CA LEU A 172 5.84 4.11 3.89
C LEU A 172 5.51 5.46 4.55
N HIS A 173 4.34 5.57 5.20
CA HIS A 173 3.90 6.78 5.91
C HIS A 173 4.05 6.66 7.42
N CYS A 174 5.27 6.30 7.81
CA CYS A 174 5.89 6.62 9.09
C CYS A 174 7.22 7.32 8.73
#